data_AF-A0A1M6ASH1-F1
#
_entry.id   AF-A0A1M6ASH1-F1
#
_cell.length_a   1.000
_cell.length_b   1.000
_cell.length_c   1.000
_cell.angle_alpha   90.00
_cell.angle_beta   90.00
_cell.angle_gamma   90.00
#
_symmetry.space_group_name_H-M   'P 1'
#
loop_
_entity.id
_entity.type
_entity.pdbx_description
1 polymer ?
#
loop_
_entity_poly.entity_id
_entity_poly.type
_entity_poly.pdbx_seq_one_letter_code
_entity_poly.pdbx_strand_id
1 'polypeptide(L)' 'VGNEDTGWRSAVIFTLIENIRRAGHDAYAYLKWVFEKIPHMTNQDNLRELLPKVWIRLQQDKQQTSRQETAA' A
#
# COMPACT_ATOMS: atom_id res chain seq x y z
N VAL A 1 -8.70 11.03 -21.08
CA VAL A 1 -7.55 11.47 -20.26
C VAL A 1 -7.34 12.95 -20.57
N GLY A 2 -7.70 13.87 -19.65
CA GLY A 2 -7.72 15.31 -19.95
C GLY A 2 -8.81 16.12 -19.25
N ASN A 3 -9.24 15.71 -18.04
CA ASN A 3 -10.09 16.54 -17.19
C ASN A 3 -9.27 17.02 -15.98
N GLU A 4 -9.58 18.17 -15.40
CA GLU A 4 -8.83 18.82 -14.31
C GLU A 4 -8.54 17.85 -13.14
N ASP A 5 -9.53 17.02 -12.77
CA ASP A 5 -9.42 15.99 -11.73
C ASP A 5 -8.37 14.90 -12.03
N THR A 6 -8.04 14.68 -13.30
CA THR A 6 -7.11 13.62 -13.72
C THR A 6 -5.71 13.90 -13.19
N GLY A 7 -5.31 15.18 -13.17
CA GLY A 7 -4.02 15.60 -12.62
C GLY A 7 -3.94 15.34 -11.12
N TRP A 8 -4.99 15.71 -10.37
CA TRP A 8 -5.05 15.52 -8.93
C TRP A 8 -5.02 14.04 -8.54
N ARG A 9 -5.85 13.19 -9.17
CA ARG A 9 -5.86 11.73 -8.89
C ARG A 9 -4.50 11.10 -9.16
N SER A 10 -3.86 11.52 -10.26
CA SER A 10 -2.51 11.04 -10.58
C SER A 10 -1.50 11.46 -9.51
N ALA A 11 -1.54 12.73 -9.07
CA ALA A 11 -0.66 13.23 -8.01
C ALA A 11 -0.84 12.49 -6.67
N VAL A 12 -2.08 12.13 -6.32
CA VAL A 12 -2.37 11.32 -5.13
C VAL A 12 -1.73 9.93 -5.26
N ILE A 13 -1.93 9.25 -6.38
CA ILE A 13 -1.34 7.92 -6.62
C ILE A 13 0.20 7.98 -6.58
N PHE A 14 0.81 8.97 -7.25
CA PHE A 14 2.26 9.17 -7.22
C PHE A 14 2.77 9.43 -5.80
N THR A 15 2.04 10.21 -5.01
CA THR A 15 2.40 10.45 -3.60
C THR A 15 2.43 9.15 -2.80
N LEU A 16 1.44 8.26 -2.99
CA LEU A 16 1.43 6.95 -2.32
C LEU A 16 2.62 6.09 -2.74
N ILE A 17 2.92 6.04 -4.04
CA ILE A 17 4.06 5.31 -4.59
C ILE A 17 5.39 5.82 -3.99
N GLU A 18 5.59 7.13 -3.96
CA GLU A 18 6.82 7.74 -3.45
C GLU A 18 6.99 7.52 -1.95
N ASN A 19 5.91 7.51 -1.16
CA ASN A 19 5.99 7.15 0.26
C ASN A 19 6.48 5.71 0.46
N ILE A 20 6.00 4.76 -0.34
CA ILE A 20 6.43 3.36 -0.29
C ILE A 20 7.90 3.21 -0.69
N ARG A 21 8.32 3.88 -1.77
CA ARG A 21 9.71 3.86 -2.26
C ARG A 21 10.69 4.48 -1.25
N ARG A 22 10.33 5.62 -0.64
CA ARG A 22 11.13 6.26 0.41
C ARG A 22 11.31 5.39 1.64
N ALA A 23 10.33 4.52 1.92
CA ALA A 23 10.43 3.53 2.99
C ALA A 23 11.22 2.26 2.58
N GLY A 24 11.75 2.19 1.36
CA GLY A 24 12.56 1.06 0.88
C GLY A 24 11.77 -0.20 0.50
N HIS A 25 10.46 -0.08 0.26
CA HIS A 25 9.59 -1.20 -0.09
C HIS A 25 9.18 -1.17 -1.58
N ASP A 26 8.71 -2.32 -2.09
CA ASP A 26 8.21 -2.43 -3.46
C ASP A 26 6.82 -1.78 -3.62
N ALA A 27 6.78 -0.70 -4.39
CA ALA A 27 5.54 0.02 -4.70
C ALA A 27 4.57 -0.81 -5.54
N TYR A 28 5.05 -1.70 -6.41
CA TYR A 28 4.17 -2.58 -7.17
C TYR A 28 3.44 -3.56 -6.25
N ALA A 29 4.15 -4.19 -5.32
CA ALA A 29 3.54 -5.06 -4.32
C ALA A 29 2.48 -4.34 -3.46
N TYR A 30 2.73 -3.08 -3.08
CA TYR A 30 1.73 -2.27 -2.38
C TYR A 30 0.47 -2.05 -3.23
N LEU A 31 0.62 -1.59 -4.47
CA LEU A 31 -0.53 -1.33 -5.35
C LEU A 31 -1.31 -2.60 -5.67
N LYS A 32 -0.62 -3.72 -5.93
CA LYS A 32 -1.24 -5.03 -6.11
C LYS A 32 -2.10 -5.40 -4.89
N TRP A 33 -1.54 -5.27 -3.69
CA TRP A 33 -2.25 -5.55 -2.45
C TRP A 33 -3.47 -4.64 -2.24
N VAL A 34 -3.38 -3.35 -2.58
CA VAL A 34 -4.51 -2.41 -2.54
C VAL A 34 -5.61 -2.85 -3.52
N PHE A 35 -5.24 -3.13 -4.78
CA PHE A 35 -6.19 -3.48 -5.83
C PHE A 35 -6.83 -4.86 -5.65
N GLU A 36 -6.20 -5.78 -4.92
CA GLU A 36 -6.83 -7.04 -4.52
C GLU A 36 -7.89 -6.85 -3.43
N LYS A 37 -7.75 -5.82 -2.58
CA LYS A 37 -8.68 -5.55 -1.48
C LYS A 37 -9.88 -4.71 -1.89
N ILE A 38 -9.66 -3.65 -2.68
CA ILE A 38 -10.72 -2.69 -3.03
C ILE A 38 -12.00 -3.35 -3.58
N PRO A 39 -11.96 -4.34 -4.50
CA PRO A 39 -13.16 -4.98 -5.02
C PRO A 39 -14.02 -5.69 -3.97
N HIS A 40 -13.42 -6.03 -2.82
CA HIS A 40 -14.09 -6.71 -1.72
C HIS A 40 -14.54 -5.74 -0.62
N MET A 41 -14.28 -4.43 -0.78
CA MET A 41 -14.67 -3.39 0.16
C MET A 41 -15.87 -2.59 -0.36
N THR A 42 -16.68 -2.15 0.57
CA THR A 42 -17.78 -1.21 0.38
C THR A 42 -17.35 0.20 0.82
N ASN A 43 -18.16 1.19 0.46
CA ASN A 43 -17.90 2.58 0.88
C ASN A 43 -18.03 2.82 2.39
N GLN A 44 -18.55 1.84 3.16
CA GLN A 44 -18.65 1.90 4.61
C GLN A 44 -17.41 1.31 5.31
N ASP A 45 -16.56 0.59 4.56
CA ASP A 45 -15.37 -0.03 5.11
C ASP A 45 -14.26 0.99 5.37
N ASN A 46 -13.40 0.67 6.33
CA ASN A 46 -12.32 1.55 6.74
C ASN A 46 -11.17 1.56 5.72
N LEU A 47 -11.26 2.43 4.72
CA LEU A 47 -10.20 2.61 3.71
C LEU A 47 -8.84 3.03 4.30
N ARG A 48 -8.78 3.51 5.56
CA ARG A 48 -7.50 3.83 6.22
C ARG A 48 -6.60 2.61 6.39
N GLU A 49 -7.17 1.40 6.36
CA GLU A 49 -6.39 0.17 6.38
C GLU A 49 -5.51 0.01 5.14
N LEU A 50 -5.88 0.65 4.03
CA LEU A 50 -5.12 0.61 2.79
C LEU A 50 -3.95 1.60 2.73
N LEU A 51 -3.73 2.40 3.79
CA LEU A 51 -2.67 3.41 3.80
C LEU A 51 -1.26 2.78 3.77
N PRO A 52 -0.28 3.44 3.13
CA PRO A 52 1.11 2.97 3.05
C PRO A 52 1.69 2.54 4.41
N LYS A 53 1.44 3.33 5.47
CA LYS A 53 1.95 3.07 6.82
C LYS A 53 1.46 1.74 7.38
N VAL A 54 0.21 1.36 7.11
CA VAL A 54 -0.37 0.09 7.59
C VAL A 54 0.29 -1.06 6.85
N TRP A 55 0.39 -0.98 5.52
CA TRP A 55 1.03 -2.02 4.73
C TRP A 55 2.51 -2.20 5.05
N ILE A 56 3.27 -1.10 5.22
CA ILE A 56 4.69 -1.15 5.61
C ILE A 56 4.88 -1.92 6.92
N ARG A 57 4.04 -1.63 7.93
CA ARG A 57 4.07 -2.36 9.20
C ARG A 57 3.84 -3.86 8.98
N LEU A 58 2.84 -4.24 8.19
CA LEU A 58 2.58 -5.65 7.88
C LEU A 58 3.78 -6.34 7.19
N GLN A 59 4.53 -5.62 6.34
CA GLN A 59 5.74 -6.17 5.72
C GLN A 59 6.86 -6.36 6.74
N GLN A 60 7.02 -5.42 7.67
CA GLN A 60 8.01 -5.52 8.75
C GLN A 60 7.69 -6.71 9.66
N ASP A 61 6.42 -6.89 10.04
CA ASP A 61 5.96 -8.00 10.86
C ASP A 61 6.24 -9.34 10.17
N LYS A 62 5.93 -9.46 8.86
CA LYS A 62 6.25 -10.66 8.06
C LYS A 62 7.74 -10.99 8.03
N GLN A 63 8.60 -9.98 7.88
CA GLN A 63 10.05 -10.15 7.89
C GLN A 63 10.61 -10.52 9.27
N GLN A 64 9.89 -10.18 10.33
CA GLN A 64 10.27 -10.54 11.69
C GLN A 64 9.90 -12.00 11.98
N THR A 65 8.70 -12.44 11.60
CA THR A 65 8.26 -13.84 11.75
C THR A 65 9.19 -14.80 11.01
N SER A 66 9.53 -14.51 9.74
CA SER A 66 10.41 -15.39 8.95
C SER A 66 11.83 -15.53 9.51
N ARG A 67 12.35 -14.47 10.15
CA ARG A 67 13.65 -14.50 10.83
C ARG A 67 13.64 -15.31 12.12
N GLN A 68 12.49 -15.37 12.81
CA GLN A 68 12.35 -16.15 14.03
C GLN A 68 12.23 -17.65 13.73
N GLU A 69 11.55 -18.03 12.65
CA GLU A 69 11.39 -19.43 12.24
C GLU A 69 12.70 -20.07 11.73
N THR A 70 13.62 -19.28 11.18
CA THR A 70 14.94 -19.79 10.74
C THR A 70 15.96 -19.89 11.89
N ALA A 71 15.65 -19.32 13.05
CA ALA A 71 16.51 -19.33 14.23
C ALA A 71 16.09 -20.38 15.29
N ALA A 72 15.00 -21.12 15.05
CA ALA A 72 14.49 -22.20 15.89
C ALA A 72 14.77 -23.57 15.25
#